data_AF-A0A3P1W5P0-F1
#
_entry.id   AF-A0A3P1W5P0-F1
#
_cell.length_a   1.000
_cell.length_b   1.000
_cell.length_c   1.000
_cell.angle_alpha   90.00
_cell.angle_beta   90.00
_cell.angle_gamma   90.00
#
_symmetry.space_group_name_H-M   'P 1'
#
loop_
_entity.id
_entity.type
_entity.pdbx_description
1 polymer ?
#
loop_
_entity_poly.entity_id
_entity_poly.type
_entity_poly.pdbx_seq_one_letter_code
_entity_poly.pdbx_strand_id
1 'polypeptide(L)'
;MAVADVLARMRARGAAHTEVGERLAWAGFYNRARPKQTVRAHQKEPCMPESARAAAAPVGVADSSKVVKAYRLKFTGTGAEYFRVWFVNMLLMVLTLGIYTPWARKRTVEYFFGHSVLARSPLEFTAETRRMVIGFFVFLGLYSLFKQATNSQNALLVGLALLAAAVSVPFLWGSARRFRVTATRWRGLRLRFGTSWKEIYWASWPVFVIALVWFCVYAGIDMRHTFTSPSLLEETRPKTFLGLTVIDWILVALGLVVSWLCFVRVMFNYQRLTIERTYIGVEQGVFRGTYGDFVRIWLGATLIAVLGFATVVTGASLLLAEQLPSRFGWDEQVEAAVEQAAAEEDEFSQARRQLYEKMQEQLERSPQSVDWETFRVEMQAIEEARQQKCREPGQSQQPYCQSAAGWWTEGEADPAEAETDEAALEAGGADFVLIALIVLSWLPMLLVFEIAHAYREAKQHRLVWNLSGVSDIARFRCKLSVGGYVWLRLQNWLLTVITLGFFRPFARVREYRARWTSTTVHIRGGASRLQNLLTIQQEGGAFADAVADFAGFDIVS
;
A
#
# COMPACT_ATOMS: atom_id res chain seq x y z
N MET A 1 23.40 9.26 -39.25
CA MET A 1 23.10 7.92 -39.82
C MET A 1 23.66 6.76 -38.98
N ALA A 2 24.80 6.90 -38.29
CA ALA A 2 25.42 5.82 -37.49
C ALA A 2 24.60 5.31 -36.28
N VAL A 3 23.85 6.18 -35.59
CA VAL A 3 23.08 5.79 -34.39
C VAL A 3 21.85 4.93 -34.72
N ALA A 4 21.21 5.17 -35.87
CA ALA A 4 20.06 4.39 -36.33
C ALA A 4 20.46 2.95 -36.69
N ASP A 5 21.63 2.77 -37.30
CA ASP A 5 22.15 1.46 -37.69
C ASP A 5 22.60 0.64 -36.46
N VAL A 6 23.16 1.31 -35.45
CA VAL A 6 23.48 0.67 -34.15
C VAL A 6 22.22 0.21 -33.42
N LEU A 7 21.16 1.02 -33.40
CA LEU A 7 19.87 0.66 -32.78
C LEU A 7 19.15 -0.47 -33.53
N ALA A 8 19.26 -0.52 -34.86
CA ALA A 8 18.72 -1.61 -35.67
C ALA A 8 19.45 -2.93 -35.40
N ARG A 9 20.79 -2.90 -35.33
CA ARG A 9 21.62 -4.09 -35.01
C ARG A 9 21.41 -4.59 -33.58
N MET A 10 21.17 -3.69 -32.61
CA MET A 10 20.81 -4.08 -31.23
C MET A 10 19.41 -4.72 -31.15
N ARG A 11 18.42 -4.21 -31.90
CA ARG A 11 17.09 -4.84 -31.99
C ARG A 11 17.14 -6.21 -32.66
N ALA A 12 17.94 -6.37 -33.71
CA ALA A 12 18.12 -7.66 -34.39
C ALA A 12 18.84 -8.70 -33.51
N ARG A 13 19.89 -8.32 -32.78
CA ARG A 13 20.55 -9.20 -31.80
C ARG A 13 19.62 -9.57 -30.64
N GLY A 14 18.79 -8.64 -30.18
CA GLY A 14 17.77 -8.91 -29.16
C GLY A 14 16.73 -9.95 -29.62
N ALA A 15 16.29 -9.87 -30.88
CA ALA A 15 15.34 -10.81 -31.47
C ALA A 15 15.93 -12.22 -31.66
N ALA A 16 17.19 -12.32 -32.10
CA ALA A 16 17.88 -13.59 -32.29
C ALA A 16 18.17 -14.32 -30.95
N HIS A 17 18.53 -13.57 -29.90
CA HIS A 17 18.69 -14.15 -28.55
C HIS A 17 17.36 -14.63 -27.95
N THR A 18 16.23 -14.00 -28.29
CA THR A 18 14.90 -14.48 -27.87
C THR A 18 14.48 -15.76 -28.58
N GLU A 19 14.80 -15.94 -29.87
CA GLU A 19 14.45 -17.17 -30.62
C GLU A 19 15.30 -18.39 -30.20
N VAL A 20 16.61 -18.21 -30.02
CA VAL A 20 17.51 -19.28 -29.58
C VAL A 20 17.26 -19.63 -28.10
N GLY A 21 16.98 -18.61 -27.28
CA GLY A 21 16.52 -18.79 -25.89
C GLY A 21 15.15 -19.48 -25.80
N GLU A 22 14.22 -19.21 -26.71
CA GLU A 22 12.95 -19.93 -26.82
C GLU A 22 13.18 -21.40 -27.20
N ARG A 23 13.98 -21.71 -28.23
CA ARG A 23 14.27 -23.10 -28.64
C ARG A 23 14.94 -23.93 -27.55
N LEU A 24 15.90 -23.37 -26.81
CA LEU A 24 16.56 -24.05 -25.69
C LEU A 24 15.65 -24.17 -24.45
N ALA A 25 14.77 -23.19 -24.21
CA ALA A 25 13.75 -23.27 -23.17
C ALA A 25 12.73 -24.39 -23.46
N TRP A 26 12.41 -24.65 -24.73
CA TRP A 26 11.56 -25.77 -25.15
C TRP A 26 12.22 -27.15 -24.92
N ALA A 27 13.55 -27.27 -25.11
CA ALA A 27 14.27 -28.53 -24.86
C ALA A 27 14.35 -28.87 -23.36
N GLY A 28 14.57 -27.87 -22.50
CA GLY A 28 14.52 -28.03 -21.04
C GLY A 28 13.11 -28.28 -20.47
N PHE A 29 12.07 -27.85 -21.21
CA PHE A 29 10.65 -28.00 -20.86
C PHE A 29 10.15 -29.46 -20.96
N TYR A 30 10.73 -30.28 -21.84
CA TYR A 30 10.33 -31.68 -22.00
C TYR A 30 10.92 -32.62 -20.94
N ASN A 31 12.17 -32.40 -20.50
CA ASN A 31 12.84 -33.32 -19.56
C ASN A 31 12.38 -33.17 -18.09
N ARG A 32 11.81 -32.03 -17.71
CA ARG A 32 11.32 -31.79 -16.34
C ARG A 32 9.89 -32.29 -16.10
N ALA A 33 9.26 -32.85 -17.14
CA ALA A 33 7.88 -33.37 -17.13
C ALA A 33 7.77 -34.86 -16.79
N ARG A 34 8.86 -35.56 -16.42
CA ARG A 34 8.73 -36.92 -15.87
C ARG A 34 8.33 -36.84 -14.39
N PRO A 35 7.15 -37.33 -13.99
CA PRO A 35 6.93 -37.66 -12.59
C PRO A 35 7.98 -38.73 -12.22
N LYS A 36 8.66 -38.57 -11.08
CA LYS A 36 9.39 -39.70 -10.47
C LYS A 36 8.34 -40.74 -10.10
N GLN A 37 8.08 -41.70 -11.00
CA GLN A 37 7.45 -42.95 -10.63
C GLN A 37 8.38 -43.60 -9.60
N THR A 38 7.99 -43.55 -8.34
CA THR A 38 8.47 -44.46 -7.32
C THR A 38 8.00 -45.86 -7.73
N VAL A 39 8.81 -46.54 -8.53
CA VAL A 39 8.68 -47.96 -8.78
C VAL A 39 8.96 -48.67 -7.45
N ARG A 40 7.89 -49.15 -6.79
CA ARG A 40 8.00 -50.17 -5.76
C ARG A 40 8.63 -51.40 -6.40
N ALA A 41 9.71 -51.89 -5.80
CA ALA A 41 10.34 -53.14 -6.17
C ALA A 41 9.37 -54.31 -5.95
N HIS A 42 9.11 -55.08 -7.02
CA HIS A 42 9.10 -56.54 -7.06
C HIS A 42 8.46 -57.02 -8.37
N GLN A 43 9.26 -57.56 -9.29
CA GLN A 43 9.13 -58.95 -9.76
C GLN A 43 10.22 -59.23 -10.81
N LYS A 44 10.84 -60.39 -10.64
CA LYS A 44 11.94 -60.94 -11.41
C LYS A 44 11.33 -61.65 -12.63
N GLU A 45 11.66 -61.25 -13.86
CA GLU A 45 11.42 -62.06 -15.06
C GLU A 45 12.62 -62.00 -16.02
N PRO A 46 12.86 -63.08 -16.79
CA PRO A 46 14.19 -63.51 -17.20
C PRO A 46 14.69 -62.90 -18.51
N CYS A 47 16.02 -62.86 -18.66
CA CYS A 47 16.74 -62.41 -19.86
C CYS A 47 16.30 -63.17 -21.12
N MET A 48 15.89 -62.44 -22.17
CA MET A 48 15.82 -62.93 -23.54
C MET A 48 16.91 -62.27 -24.41
N PRO A 49 17.44 -62.99 -25.42
CA PRO A 49 18.63 -62.57 -26.16
C PRO A 49 18.39 -61.40 -27.13
N GLU A 50 19.46 -60.66 -27.37
CA GLU A 50 19.53 -59.36 -28.05
C GLU A 50 19.17 -59.38 -29.55
N SER A 51 18.98 -60.55 -30.15
CA SER A 51 18.71 -60.72 -31.58
C SER A 51 17.25 -60.46 -32.00
N ALA A 52 16.31 -60.32 -31.07
CA ALA A 52 14.89 -60.03 -31.38
C ALA A 52 14.54 -58.52 -31.41
N ARG A 53 15.50 -57.62 -31.11
CA ARG A 53 15.25 -56.16 -31.06
C ARG A 53 15.31 -55.44 -32.40
N ALA A 54 15.81 -56.07 -33.46
CA ALA A 54 16.11 -55.39 -34.73
C ALA A 54 14.95 -55.35 -35.76
N ALA A 55 13.79 -55.96 -35.50
CA ALA A 55 12.70 -56.08 -36.49
C ALA A 55 11.40 -55.32 -36.16
N ALA A 56 11.41 -54.38 -35.21
CA ALA A 56 10.27 -53.53 -34.92
C ALA A 56 10.70 -52.07 -34.76
N ALA A 57 11.04 -51.43 -35.87
CA ALA A 57 11.02 -49.97 -35.94
C ALA A 57 9.55 -49.54 -36.08
N PRO A 58 8.91 -48.92 -35.08
CA PRO A 58 7.66 -48.22 -35.33
C PRO A 58 8.01 -47.02 -36.21
N VAL A 59 7.51 -47.04 -37.45
CA VAL A 59 7.38 -45.85 -38.30
C VAL A 59 6.84 -44.73 -37.42
N GLY A 60 7.62 -43.68 -37.25
CA GLY A 60 7.28 -42.55 -36.39
C GLY A 60 6.00 -41.89 -36.87
N VAL A 61 4.87 -42.28 -36.28
CA VAL A 61 3.65 -41.49 -36.31
C VAL A 61 3.98 -40.21 -35.55
N ALA A 62 4.20 -39.12 -36.27
CA ALA A 62 4.23 -37.80 -35.68
C ALA A 62 2.92 -37.60 -34.90
N ASP A 63 3.01 -37.50 -33.58
CA ASP A 63 1.90 -37.33 -32.65
C ASP A 63 1.13 -36.04 -32.96
N SER A 64 0.11 -36.15 -33.81
CA SER A 64 -0.81 -35.09 -34.23
C SER A 64 -1.82 -34.70 -33.14
N SER A 65 -1.65 -35.18 -31.89
CA SER A 65 -2.58 -34.98 -30.77
C SER A 65 -2.47 -33.65 -30.01
N LYS A 66 -1.68 -32.67 -30.48
CA LYS A 66 -1.44 -31.41 -29.74
C LYS A 66 -1.64 -30.16 -30.60
N VAL A 67 -2.84 -29.97 -31.13
CA VAL A 67 -3.18 -28.66 -31.72
C VAL A 67 -3.37 -27.66 -30.58
N VAL A 68 -2.41 -26.76 -30.43
CA VAL A 68 -2.49 -25.64 -29.47
C VAL A 68 -3.07 -24.42 -30.17
N LYS A 69 -4.35 -24.11 -29.93
CA LYS A 69 -4.97 -22.88 -30.47
C LYS A 69 -4.72 -21.71 -29.54
N ALA A 70 -4.20 -20.60 -30.07
CA ALA A 70 -3.96 -19.37 -29.32
C ALA A 70 -5.10 -18.36 -29.53
N TYR A 71 -5.72 -17.92 -28.44
CA TYR A 71 -6.75 -16.88 -28.44
C TYR A 71 -6.21 -15.63 -27.74
N ARG A 72 -6.17 -14.51 -28.47
CA ARG A 72 -5.82 -13.21 -27.88
C ARG A 72 -7.05 -12.59 -27.23
N LEU A 73 -6.84 -12.03 -26.04
CA LEU A 73 -7.86 -11.25 -25.35
C LEU A 73 -8.02 -9.88 -26.01
N LYS A 74 -9.27 -9.46 -26.18
CA LYS A 74 -9.61 -8.17 -26.79
C LYS A 74 -10.52 -7.37 -25.87
N PHE A 75 -10.27 -6.07 -25.77
CA PHE A 75 -11.12 -5.14 -25.05
C PHE A 75 -11.73 -4.15 -26.05
N THR A 76 -13.05 -4.09 -26.13
CA THR A 76 -13.76 -3.25 -27.11
C THR A 76 -14.16 -1.88 -26.56
N GLY A 77 -14.23 -1.71 -25.24
CA GLY A 77 -14.79 -0.51 -24.61
C GLY A 77 -13.92 0.74 -24.77
N THR A 78 -14.55 1.90 -24.98
CA THR A 78 -13.85 3.17 -25.17
C THR A 78 -13.77 3.99 -23.88
N GLY A 79 -12.85 4.96 -23.83
CA GLY A 79 -12.72 5.89 -22.69
C GLY A 79 -13.92 6.83 -22.56
N ALA A 80 -14.45 7.33 -23.68
CA ALA A 80 -15.55 8.28 -23.72
C ALA A 80 -16.89 7.64 -23.28
N GLU A 81 -17.17 6.41 -23.72
CA GLU A 81 -18.34 5.66 -23.26
C GLU A 81 -18.29 5.43 -21.74
N TYR A 82 -17.13 5.03 -21.23
CA TYR A 82 -16.94 4.85 -19.78
C TYR A 82 -17.03 6.17 -19.02
N PHE A 83 -16.48 7.27 -19.55
CA PHE A 83 -16.58 8.59 -18.94
C PHE A 83 -18.03 9.01 -18.72
N ARG A 84 -18.92 8.79 -19.70
CA ARG A 84 -20.35 9.07 -19.56
C ARG A 84 -20.98 8.26 -18.42
N VAL A 85 -20.66 6.96 -18.33
CA VAL A 85 -21.16 6.10 -17.25
C VAL A 85 -20.63 6.56 -15.89
N TRP A 86 -19.34 6.87 -15.81
CA TRP A 86 -18.68 7.30 -14.58
C TRP A 86 -19.21 8.66 -14.10
N PHE A 87 -19.36 9.63 -15.00
CA PHE A 87 -19.82 10.97 -14.67
C PHE A 87 -21.24 10.96 -14.10
N VAL A 88 -22.16 10.21 -14.72
CA VAL A 88 -23.52 10.03 -14.19
C VAL A 88 -23.49 9.36 -12.82
N ASN A 89 -22.68 8.31 -12.65
CA ASN A 89 -22.52 7.65 -11.36
C ASN A 89 -21.95 8.60 -10.29
N MET A 90 -20.99 9.45 -10.66
CA MET A 90 -20.41 10.44 -9.75
C MET A 90 -21.47 11.44 -9.27
N LEU A 91 -22.27 12.01 -10.18
CA LEU A 91 -23.36 12.92 -9.83
C LEU A 91 -24.38 12.25 -8.91
N LEU A 92 -24.78 11.00 -9.22
CA LEU A 92 -25.71 10.26 -8.38
C LEU A 92 -25.11 9.92 -7.01
N MET A 93 -23.81 9.61 -6.91
CA MET A 93 -23.15 9.38 -5.63
C MET A 93 -23.10 10.66 -4.78
N VAL A 94 -22.82 11.83 -5.38
CA VAL A 94 -22.86 13.11 -4.65
C VAL A 94 -24.29 13.43 -4.20
N LEU A 95 -25.27 13.35 -5.10
CA LEU A 95 -26.67 13.66 -4.83
C LEU A 95 -27.28 12.76 -3.74
N THR A 96 -26.85 11.50 -3.67
CA THR A 96 -27.33 10.52 -2.70
C THR A 96 -26.43 10.36 -1.48
N LEU A 97 -25.44 11.25 -1.28
CA LEU A 97 -24.47 11.18 -0.18
C LEU A 97 -23.80 9.79 -0.04
N GLY A 98 -23.46 9.19 -1.18
CA GLY A 98 -22.79 7.90 -1.26
C GLY A 98 -23.70 6.67 -1.19
N ILE A 99 -25.01 6.82 -0.95
CA ILE A 99 -25.95 5.69 -0.90
C ILE A 99 -25.98 4.94 -2.24
N TYR A 100 -25.83 5.63 -3.37
CA TYR A 100 -25.83 5.01 -4.71
C TYR A 100 -24.59 4.14 -5.03
N THR A 101 -23.61 4.04 -4.15
CA THR A 101 -22.35 3.30 -4.35
C THR A 101 -22.54 1.85 -4.87
N PRO A 102 -23.46 1.02 -4.35
CA PRO A 102 -23.67 -0.35 -4.83
C PRO A 102 -24.09 -0.44 -6.31
N TRP A 103 -24.95 0.46 -6.76
CA TRP A 103 -25.42 0.53 -8.15
C TRP A 103 -24.32 1.03 -9.08
N ALA A 104 -23.59 2.08 -8.67
CA ALA A 104 -22.43 2.59 -9.40
C ALA A 104 -21.36 1.49 -9.61
N ARG A 105 -21.06 0.73 -8.54
CA ARG A 105 -20.12 -0.39 -8.59
C ARG A 105 -20.59 -1.50 -9.53
N LYS A 106 -21.86 -1.88 -9.49
CA LYS A 106 -22.43 -2.88 -10.40
C LYS A 106 -22.30 -2.46 -11.87
N ARG A 107 -22.75 -1.25 -12.21
CA ARG A 107 -22.70 -0.71 -13.58
C ARG A 107 -21.28 -0.60 -14.12
N THR A 108 -20.32 -0.27 -13.25
CA THR A 108 -18.90 -0.25 -13.60
C THR A 108 -18.39 -1.64 -13.97
N VAL A 109 -18.69 -2.66 -13.16
CA VAL A 109 -18.28 -4.04 -13.43
C VAL A 109 -18.95 -4.59 -14.70
N GLU A 110 -20.24 -4.36 -14.88
CA GLU A 110 -20.98 -4.74 -16.09
C GLU A 110 -20.36 -4.13 -17.35
N TYR A 111 -19.97 -2.84 -17.30
CA TYR A 111 -19.29 -2.18 -18.40
C TYR A 111 -17.98 -2.87 -18.76
N PHE A 112 -17.08 -3.10 -17.81
CA PHE A 112 -15.79 -3.73 -18.12
C PHE A 112 -15.94 -5.19 -18.59
N PHE A 113 -16.83 -5.97 -17.99
CA PHE A 113 -17.04 -7.36 -18.37
C PHE A 113 -17.69 -7.47 -19.76
N GLY A 114 -18.73 -6.69 -20.04
CA GLY A 114 -19.40 -6.69 -21.35
C GLY A 114 -18.49 -6.28 -22.51
N HIS A 115 -17.43 -5.51 -22.23
CA HIS A 115 -16.43 -5.11 -23.23
C HIS A 115 -15.17 -5.98 -23.25
N SER A 116 -15.09 -6.99 -22.37
CA SER A 116 -14.00 -7.96 -22.34
C SER A 116 -14.35 -9.16 -23.19
N VAL A 117 -13.83 -9.18 -24.41
CA VAL A 117 -14.09 -10.24 -25.39
C VAL A 117 -13.01 -11.29 -25.33
N LEU A 118 -13.46 -12.54 -25.26
CA LEU A 118 -12.65 -13.72 -25.17
C LEU A 118 -13.23 -14.81 -26.07
N ALA A 119 -12.38 -15.42 -26.90
CA ALA A 119 -12.81 -16.43 -27.88
C ALA A 119 -14.06 -15.99 -28.68
N ARG A 120 -14.12 -14.70 -29.05
CA ARG A 120 -15.22 -14.03 -29.79
C ARG A 120 -16.54 -13.84 -29.03
N SER A 121 -16.61 -14.10 -27.73
CA SER A 121 -17.79 -13.80 -26.88
C SER A 121 -17.40 -12.87 -25.71
N PRO A 122 -18.22 -11.85 -25.39
CA PRO A 122 -18.00 -11.01 -24.21
C PRO A 122 -18.23 -11.77 -22.91
N LEU A 123 -17.67 -11.27 -21.80
CA LEU A 123 -18.00 -11.74 -20.46
C LEU A 123 -19.32 -11.11 -20.00
N GLU A 124 -20.11 -11.88 -19.26
CA GLU A 124 -21.37 -11.41 -18.68
C GLU A 124 -21.23 -11.31 -17.16
N PHE A 125 -21.72 -10.23 -16.57
CA PHE A 125 -21.79 -10.08 -15.13
C PHE A 125 -23.24 -9.95 -14.71
N THR A 126 -23.77 -11.02 -14.12
CA THR A 126 -25.19 -11.14 -13.74
C THR A 126 -25.35 -11.09 -12.22
N ALA A 127 -25.05 -9.93 -11.63
CA ALA A 127 -25.15 -9.71 -10.20
C ALA A 127 -26.55 -9.24 -9.76
N GLU A 128 -27.08 -9.84 -8.69
CA GLU A 128 -28.28 -9.36 -8.01
C GLU A 128 -27.95 -8.08 -7.23
N THR A 129 -28.59 -6.95 -7.58
CA THR A 129 -28.32 -5.64 -6.96
C THR A 129 -28.60 -5.67 -5.45
N ARG A 130 -29.67 -6.35 -5.00
CA ARG A 130 -30.06 -6.45 -3.60
C ARG A 130 -28.93 -6.94 -2.69
N ARG A 131 -28.16 -7.94 -3.13
CA ARG A 131 -27.04 -8.49 -2.34
C ARG A 131 -25.89 -7.51 -2.17
N MET A 132 -25.62 -6.67 -3.18
CA MET A 132 -24.61 -5.62 -3.09
C MET A 132 -25.03 -4.52 -2.11
N VAL A 133 -26.31 -4.15 -2.12
CA VAL A 133 -26.89 -3.16 -1.20
C VAL A 133 -26.84 -3.65 0.25
N ILE A 134 -27.23 -4.90 0.52
CA ILE A 134 -27.15 -5.48 1.86
C ILE A 134 -25.70 -5.49 2.36
N GLY A 135 -24.76 -5.95 1.53
CA GLY A 135 -23.34 -5.95 1.91
C GLY A 135 -22.79 -4.56 2.21
N PHE A 136 -23.24 -3.53 1.49
CA PHE A 136 -22.88 -2.14 1.73
C PHE A 136 -23.37 -1.63 3.08
N PHE A 137 -24.65 -1.83 3.42
CA PHE A 137 -25.18 -1.41 4.72
C PHE A 137 -24.61 -2.22 5.89
N VAL A 138 -24.30 -3.50 5.71
CA VAL A 138 -23.58 -4.30 6.72
C VAL A 138 -22.19 -3.74 6.97
N PHE A 139 -21.45 -3.39 5.91
CA PHE A 139 -20.13 -2.75 6.05
C PHE A 139 -20.22 -1.39 6.75
N LEU A 140 -21.21 -0.56 6.37
CA LEU A 140 -21.45 0.73 7.01
C LEU A 140 -21.79 0.60 8.50
N GLY A 141 -22.61 -0.39 8.87
CA GLY A 141 -22.93 -0.71 10.25
C GLY A 141 -21.71 -1.18 11.05
N LEU A 142 -20.92 -2.12 10.52
CA LEU A 142 -19.68 -2.60 11.14
C LEU A 142 -18.67 -1.46 11.34
N TYR A 143 -18.49 -0.60 10.33
CA TYR A 143 -17.61 0.56 10.43
C TYR A 143 -18.09 1.55 11.51
N SER A 144 -19.39 1.81 11.57
CA SER A 144 -19.97 2.72 12.57
C SER A 144 -19.81 2.17 13.99
N LEU A 145 -20.02 0.86 14.20
CA LEU A 145 -19.78 0.20 15.48
C LEU A 145 -18.31 0.22 15.88
N PHE A 146 -17.41 -0.03 14.93
CA PHE A 146 -15.98 0.03 15.17
C PHE A 146 -15.54 1.45 15.57
N LYS A 147 -15.99 2.47 14.82
CA LYS A 147 -15.74 3.89 15.14
C LYS A 147 -16.27 4.25 16.53
N GLN A 148 -17.47 3.79 16.88
CA GLN A 148 -18.04 4.03 18.20
C GLN A 148 -17.20 3.38 19.31
N ALA A 149 -16.72 2.14 19.09
CA ALA A 149 -15.86 1.45 20.04
C ALA A 149 -14.51 2.15 20.20
N THR A 150 -13.88 2.61 19.12
CA THR A 150 -12.60 3.37 19.19
C THR A 150 -12.75 4.74 19.85
N ASN A 151 -13.94 5.34 19.78
CA ASN A 151 -14.23 6.59 20.47
C ASN A 151 -14.61 6.40 21.95
N SER A 152 -14.96 5.18 22.35
CA SER A 152 -15.15 4.87 23.77
C SER A 152 -13.77 4.81 24.42
N GLN A 153 -13.53 5.62 25.46
CA GLN A 153 -12.27 5.62 26.24
C GLN A 153 -12.08 4.30 27.05
N ASN A 154 -12.77 3.22 26.68
CA ASN A 154 -12.74 1.93 27.33
C ASN A 154 -11.86 0.96 26.53
N ALA A 155 -10.69 0.64 27.08
CA ALA A 155 -9.71 -0.25 26.45
C ALA A 155 -10.26 -1.64 26.10
N LEU A 156 -11.20 -2.19 26.91
CA LEU A 156 -11.81 -3.49 26.63
C LEU A 156 -12.70 -3.45 25.38
N LEU A 157 -13.47 -2.37 25.21
CA LEU A 157 -14.32 -2.20 24.03
C LEU A 157 -13.49 -2.04 22.76
N VAL A 158 -12.39 -1.28 22.83
CA VAL A 158 -11.44 -1.14 21.72
C VAL A 158 -10.81 -2.50 21.37
N GLY A 159 -10.35 -3.25 22.37
CA GLY A 159 -9.77 -4.58 22.17
C GLY A 159 -10.74 -5.57 21.52
N LEU A 160 -11.98 -5.65 22.02
CA LEU A 160 -13.03 -6.49 21.44
C LEU A 160 -13.38 -6.06 20.01
N ALA A 161 -13.43 -4.75 19.73
CA ALA A 161 -13.69 -4.23 18.39
C ALA A 161 -12.57 -4.57 17.39
N LEU A 162 -11.31 -4.51 17.82
CA LEU A 162 -10.16 -4.91 16.99
C LEU A 162 -10.17 -6.41 16.69
N LEU A 163 -10.50 -7.25 17.67
CA LEU A 163 -10.65 -8.69 17.47
C LEU A 163 -11.81 -9.00 16.53
N ALA A 164 -12.97 -8.35 16.72
CA ALA A 164 -14.12 -8.48 15.83
C ALA A 164 -13.77 -8.05 14.40
N ALA A 165 -13.03 -6.95 14.24
CA ALA A 165 -12.55 -6.49 12.95
C ALA A 165 -11.64 -7.54 12.29
N ALA A 166 -10.66 -8.09 13.02
CA ALA A 166 -9.76 -9.12 12.51
C ALA A 166 -10.50 -10.40 12.06
N VAL A 167 -11.53 -10.84 12.81
CA VAL A 167 -12.37 -12.00 12.46
C VAL A 167 -13.32 -11.70 11.29
N SER A 168 -13.75 -10.45 11.12
CA SER A 168 -14.64 -10.03 10.03
C SER A 168 -13.93 -9.98 8.66
N VAL A 169 -12.63 -9.66 8.62
CA VAL A 169 -11.86 -9.51 7.37
C VAL A 169 -11.92 -10.77 6.48
N PRO A 170 -11.62 -12.00 6.98
CA PRO A 170 -11.75 -13.23 6.22
C PRO A 170 -13.17 -13.47 5.71
N PHE A 171 -14.17 -13.20 6.55
CA PHE A 171 -15.57 -13.38 6.21
C PHE A 171 -16.01 -12.44 5.08
N LEU A 172 -15.66 -11.16 5.18
CA LEU A 172 -15.98 -10.13 4.18
C LEU A 172 -15.28 -10.44 2.85
N TRP A 173 -13.99 -10.78 2.88
CA TRP A 173 -13.25 -11.15 1.67
C TRP A 173 -13.85 -12.39 1.01
N GLY A 174 -14.12 -13.45 1.79
CA GLY A 174 -14.70 -14.71 1.31
C GLY A 174 -16.10 -14.54 0.72
N SER A 175 -16.96 -13.78 1.41
CA SER A 175 -18.31 -13.44 0.95
C SER A 175 -18.28 -12.66 -0.36
N ALA A 176 -17.45 -11.62 -0.42
CA ALA A 176 -17.29 -10.80 -1.62
C ALA A 176 -16.74 -11.60 -2.81
N ARG A 177 -15.77 -12.49 -2.58
CA ARG A 177 -15.20 -13.34 -3.62
C ARG A 177 -16.22 -14.35 -4.16
N ARG A 178 -16.93 -15.06 -3.27
CA ARG A 178 -18.01 -15.99 -3.66
C ARG A 178 -19.06 -15.32 -4.53
N PHE A 179 -19.56 -14.16 -4.09
CA PHE A 179 -20.57 -13.41 -4.83
C PHE A 179 -20.09 -13.02 -6.22
N ARG A 180 -18.86 -12.49 -6.34
CA ARG A 180 -18.30 -12.05 -7.63
C ARG A 180 -18.10 -13.20 -8.60
N VAL A 181 -17.47 -14.30 -8.16
CA VAL A 181 -17.21 -15.47 -9.01
C VAL A 181 -18.53 -16.06 -9.51
N THR A 182 -19.52 -16.24 -8.64
CA THR A 182 -20.82 -16.80 -9.03
C THR A 182 -21.68 -15.87 -9.88
N ALA A 183 -21.44 -14.55 -9.82
CA ALA A 183 -22.12 -13.58 -10.68
C ALA A 183 -21.52 -13.52 -12.10
N THR A 184 -20.26 -13.92 -12.28
CA THR A 184 -19.62 -14.01 -13.59
C THR A 184 -20.21 -15.17 -14.40
N ARG A 185 -20.58 -14.89 -15.65
CA ARG A 185 -21.00 -15.86 -16.64
C ARG A 185 -20.23 -15.67 -17.94
N TRP A 186 -20.09 -16.75 -18.68
CA TRP A 186 -19.62 -16.68 -20.06
C TRP A 186 -20.33 -17.74 -20.90
N ARG A 187 -20.97 -17.31 -21.99
CA ARG A 187 -21.79 -18.17 -22.87
C ARG A 187 -22.83 -19.02 -22.10
N GLY A 188 -23.40 -18.47 -21.04
CA GLY A 188 -24.38 -19.15 -20.18
C GLY A 188 -23.81 -20.05 -19.07
N LEU A 189 -22.51 -20.36 -19.07
CA LEU A 189 -21.87 -21.13 -18.00
C LEU A 189 -21.58 -20.24 -16.79
N ARG A 190 -21.99 -20.71 -15.61
CA ARG A 190 -21.78 -20.02 -14.32
C ARG A 190 -20.53 -20.56 -13.65
N LEU A 191 -19.71 -19.66 -13.13
CA LEU A 191 -18.53 -20.05 -12.36
C LEU A 191 -18.91 -20.33 -10.91
N ARG A 192 -18.22 -21.29 -10.28
CA ARG A 192 -18.48 -21.65 -8.88
C ARG A 192 -17.21 -21.53 -8.06
N PHE A 193 -17.32 -20.83 -6.92
CA PHE A 193 -16.26 -20.79 -5.92
C PHE A 193 -16.48 -21.90 -4.88
N GLY A 194 -15.76 -23.01 -5.02
CA GLY A 194 -15.95 -24.25 -4.25
C GLY A 194 -15.15 -24.32 -2.94
N THR A 195 -14.86 -23.19 -2.30
CA THR A 195 -14.07 -23.12 -1.06
C THR A 195 -14.93 -23.33 0.17
N SER A 196 -14.42 -24.00 1.21
CA SER A 196 -15.08 -24.06 2.53
C SER A 196 -14.75 -22.84 3.41
N TRP A 197 -15.59 -22.51 4.41
CA TRP A 197 -15.26 -21.41 5.33
C TRP A 197 -13.96 -21.66 6.11
N LYS A 198 -13.71 -22.92 6.49
CA LYS A 198 -12.45 -23.34 7.14
C LYS A 198 -11.23 -23.00 6.30
N GLU A 199 -11.28 -23.24 4.99
CA GLU A 199 -10.18 -22.91 4.07
C GLU A 199 -9.92 -21.41 3.96
N ILE A 200 -10.97 -20.58 3.99
CA ILE A 200 -10.85 -19.12 3.95
C ILE A 200 -10.19 -18.60 5.23
N TYR A 201 -10.65 -19.03 6.40
CA TYR A 201 -10.06 -18.65 7.68
C TYR A 201 -8.61 -19.15 7.81
N TRP A 202 -8.34 -20.39 7.36
CA TRP A 202 -6.99 -20.92 7.33
C TRP A 202 -6.08 -20.11 6.40
N ALA A 203 -6.55 -19.72 5.21
CA ALA A 203 -5.79 -18.85 4.31
C ALA A 203 -5.50 -17.46 4.91
N SER A 204 -6.32 -17.01 5.85
CA SER A 204 -6.25 -15.70 6.48
C SER A 204 -5.44 -15.65 7.77
N TRP A 205 -4.78 -16.76 8.17
CA TRP A 205 -4.00 -16.81 9.41
C TRP A 205 -3.04 -15.63 9.66
N PRO A 206 -2.35 -15.05 8.63
CA PRO A 206 -1.44 -13.95 8.91
C PRO A 206 -2.15 -12.64 9.26
N VAL A 207 -3.45 -12.48 9.00
CA VAL A 207 -4.24 -11.33 9.50
C VAL A 207 -4.29 -11.34 11.02
N PHE A 208 -4.49 -12.52 11.62
CA PHE A 208 -4.50 -12.67 13.08
C PHE A 208 -3.11 -12.46 13.68
N VAL A 209 -2.05 -12.84 12.95
CA VAL A 209 -0.67 -12.54 13.37
C VAL A 209 -0.38 -11.05 13.34
N ILE A 210 -0.85 -10.31 12.33
CA ILE A 210 -0.73 -8.84 12.30
C ILE A 210 -1.43 -8.24 13.53
N ALA A 211 -2.67 -8.66 13.81
CA ALA A 211 -3.41 -8.18 14.97
C ALA A 211 -2.68 -8.47 16.30
N LEU A 212 -2.15 -9.70 16.45
CA LEU A 212 -1.38 -10.11 17.63
C LEU A 212 -0.08 -9.30 17.77
N VAL A 213 0.66 -9.10 16.68
CA VAL A 213 1.92 -8.35 16.68
C VAL A 213 1.68 -6.91 17.14
N TRP A 214 0.66 -6.22 16.61
CA TRP A 214 0.37 -4.85 17.03
C TRP A 214 -0.20 -4.77 18.45
N PHE A 215 -0.95 -5.77 18.89
CA PHE A 215 -1.33 -5.89 20.30
C PHE A 215 -0.09 -6.02 21.20
N CYS A 216 0.87 -6.87 20.84
CA CYS A 216 2.13 -7.04 21.59
C CYS A 216 3.03 -5.80 21.54
N VAL A 217 3.10 -5.09 20.41
CA VAL A 217 3.84 -3.82 20.30
C VAL A 217 3.22 -2.77 21.21
N TYR A 218 1.89 -2.60 21.16
CA TYR A 218 1.17 -1.69 22.04
C TYR A 218 1.37 -2.03 23.51
N ALA A 219 1.11 -3.28 23.90
CA ALA A 219 1.27 -3.73 25.27
C ALA A 219 2.72 -3.64 25.75
N GLY A 220 3.71 -3.90 24.88
CA GLY A 220 5.13 -3.79 25.22
C GLY A 220 5.58 -2.35 25.46
N ILE A 221 5.07 -1.41 24.66
CA ILE A 221 5.30 0.03 24.84
C ILE A 221 4.62 0.51 26.13
N ASP A 222 3.34 0.20 26.31
CA ASP A 222 2.54 0.58 27.49
C ASP A 222 3.12 0.03 28.80
N MET A 223 3.49 -1.25 28.82
CA MET A 223 4.19 -1.89 29.94
C MET A 223 5.49 -1.16 30.25
N ARG A 224 6.32 -0.89 29.23
CA ARG A 224 7.56 -0.13 29.44
C ARG A 224 7.30 1.26 30.02
N HIS A 225 6.34 2.02 29.49
CA HIS A 225 6.02 3.34 30.04
C HIS A 225 5.51 3.29 31.48
N THR A 226 4.73 2.26 31.83
CA THR A 226 4.22 2.06 33.18
C THR A 226 5.32 1.65 34.17
N PHE A 227 6.24 0.77 33.77
CA PHE A 227 7.31 0.26 34.64
C PHE A 227 8.59 1.11 34.61
N THR A 228 8.73 2.04 33.66
CA THR A 228 9.88 2.97 33.57
C THR A 228 9.50 4.43 33.78
N SER A 229 8.32 4.70 34.37
CA SER A 229 8.00 6.05 34.86
C SER A 229 9.09 6.50 35.85
N PRO A 230 9.76 7.63 35.60
CA PRO A 230 10.96 8.00 36.34
C PRO A 230 10.63 8.25 37.81
N SER A 231 11.45 7.71 38.71
CA SER A 231 11.75 8.41 39.96
C SER A 231 12.31 9.79 39.62
N LEU A 232 12.00 10.83 40.40
CA LEU A 232 12.28 12.26 40.20
C LEU A 232 13.74 12.67 39.85
N LEU A 233 14.67 11.73 39.68
CA LEU A 233 16.09 11.96 39.43
C LEU A 233 16.57 11.55 38.02
N GLU A 234 15.67 11.17 37.11
CA GLU A 234 16.06 10.56 35.81
C GLU A 234 15.48 11.31 34.59
N GLU A 235 15.54 12.65 34.65
CA GLU A 235 15.05 13.58 33.62
C GLU A 235 16.01 13.73 32.41
N THR A 236 17.00 12.84 32.25
CA THR A 236 18.05 12.97 31.22
C THR A 236 17.89 12.03 30.02
N ARG A 237 16.81 11.23 29.91
CA ARG A 237 16.61 10.42 28.69
C ARG A 237 16.22 11.30 27.50
N PRO A 238 16.92 11.23 26.35
CA PRO A 238 16.48 11.89 25.13
C PRO A 238 15.18 11.25 24.65
N LYS A 239 14.07 11.94 24.87
CA LYS A 239 12.78 11.64 24.25
C LYS A 239 12.88 12.06 22.79
N THR A 240 12.54 11.17 21.85
CA THR A 240 12.37 11.60 20.45
C THR A 240 11.15 12.53 20.33
N PHE A 241 10.94 13.16 19.17
CA PHE A 241 9.81 14.07 18.88
C PHE A 241 8.42 13.54 19.33
N LEU A 242 8.22 12.21 19.42
CA LEU A 242 6.97 11.58 19.85
C LEU A 242 7.00 11.02 21.29
N GLY A 243 8.01 11.35 22.10
CA GLY A 243 8.14 10.82 23.46
C GLY A 243 8.55 9.34 23.55
N LEU A 244 8.81 8.69 22.41
CA LEU A 244 9.23 7.29 22.32
C LEU A 244 10.75 7.15 22.47
N THR A 245 11.20 6.08 23.13
CA THR A 245 12.63 5.76 23.24
C THR A 245 13.12 4.95 22.02
N VAL A 246 14.43 4.79 21.87
CA VAL A 246 15.04 3.99 20.78
C VAL A 246 14.51 2.55 20.76
N ILE A 247 14.26 1.94 21.93
CA ILE A 247 13.74 0.57 22.03
C ILE A 247 12.31 0.49 21.50
N ASP A 248 11.47 1.50 21.77
CA ASP A 248 10.09 1.54 21.28
C ASP A 248 10.07 1.61 19.75
N TRP A 249 10.98 2.38 19.15
CA TRP A 249 11.17 2.42 17.71
C TRP A 249 11.64 1.09 17.11
N ILE A 250 12.53 0.35 17.80
CA ILE A 250 12.94 -1.00 17.38
C ILE A 250 11.74 -1.95 17.39
N LEU A 251 10.89 -1.90 18.43
CA LEU A 251 9.67 -2.71 18.51
C LEU A 251 8.68 -2.37 17.38
N VAL A 252 8.46 -1.09 17.11
CA VAL A 252 7.60 -0.64 16.00
C VAL A 252 8.17 -1.09 14.65
N ALA A 253 9.48 -0.94 14.42
CA ALA A 253 10.13 -1.37 13.19
C ALA A 253 10.01 -2.88 12.97
N LEU A 254 10.23 -3.69 14.02
CA LEU A 254 10.03 -5.14 13.97
C LEU A 254 8.56 -5.47 13.66
N GLY A 255 7.62 -4.80 14.33
CA GLY A 255 6.18 -4.95 14.09
C GLY A 255 5.78 -4.65 12.65
N LEU A 256 6.34 -3.60 12.05
CA LEU A 256 6.15 -3.23 10.64
C LEU A 256 6.69 -4.30 9.69
N VAL A 257 7.91 -4.81 9.93
CA VAL A 257 8.52 -5.85 9.08
C VAL A 257 7.71 -7.15 9.10
N VAL A 258 7.32 -7.61 10.29
CA VAL A 258 6.48 -8.81 10.44
C VAL A 258 5.12 -8.59 9.78
N SER A 259 4.50 -7.43 10.01
CA SER A 259 3.22 -7.09 9.40
C SER A 259 3.28 -7.06 7.88
N TRP A 260 4.36 -6.52 7.32
CA TRP A 260 4.60 -6.49 5.89
C TRP A 260 4.71 -7.91 5.30
N LEU A 261 5.50 -8.80 5.93
CA LEU A 261 5.61 -10.20 5.49
C LEU A 261 4.26 -10.94 5.58
N CYS A 262 3.53 -10.76 6.68
CA CYS A 262 2.20 -11.33 6.85
C CYS A 262 1.20 -10.81 5.81
N PHE A 263 1.25 -9.52 5.47
CA PHE A 263 0.41 -8.93 4.44
C PHE A 263 0.69 -9.55 3.06
N VAL A 264 1.97 -9.67 2.67
CA VAL A 264 2.37 -10.35 1.42
C VAL A 264 1.88 -11.80 1.42
N ARG A 265 1.95 -12.49 2.57
CA ARG A 265 1.50 -13.87 2.73
C ARG A 265 -0.01 -14.01 2.56
N VAL A 266 -0.81 -13.13 3.16
CA VAL A 266 -2.28 -13.09 3.00
C VAL A 266 -2.64 -12.90 1.54
N MET A 267 -2.00 -11.93 0.87
CA MET A 267 -2.28 -11.65 -0.55
C MET A 267 -1.97 -12.87 -1.44
N PHE A 268 -0.86 -13.56 -1.19
CA PHE A 268 -0.54 -14.81 -1.88
C PHE A 268 -1.57 -15.92 -1.59
N ASN A 269 -1.94 -16.12 -0.32
CA ASN A 269 -2.90 -17.15 0.06
C ASN A 269 -4.27 -16.91 -0.59
N TYR A 270 -4.75 -15.66 -0.58
CA TYR A 270 -6.00 -15.25 -1.23
C TYR A 270 -5.95 -15.43 -2.75
N GLN A 271 -4.84 -15.05 -3.39
CA GLN A 271 -4.63 -15.29 -4.82
C GLN A 271 -4.73 -16.79 -5.14
N ARG A 272 -3.95 -17.60 -4.42
CA ARG A 272 -3.87 -19.05 -4.62
C ARG A 272 -5.23 -19.71 -4.42
N LEU A 273 -5.89 -19.41 -3.30
CA LEU A 273 -7.20 -19.96 -2.95
C LEU A 273 -8.25 -19.59 -4.00
N THR A 274 -8.22 -18.35 -4.47
CA THR A 274 -9.11 -17.87 -5.54
C THR A 274 -8.96 -18.73 -6.78
N ILE A 275 -7.73 -18.98 -7.21
CA ILE A 275 -7.46 -19.70 -8.46
C ILE A 275 -7.78 -21.18 -8.31
N GLU A 276 -7.27 -21.83 -7.27
CA GLU A 276 -7.37 -23.28 -7.09
C GLU A 276 -8.81 -23.74 -6.79
N ARG A 277 -9.64 -22.87 -6.20
CA ARG A 277 -11.02 -23.21 -5.80
C ARG A 277 -12.10 -22.61 -6.70
N THR A 278 -11.71 -22.02 -7.83
CA THR A 278 -12.66 -21.65 -8.86
C THR A 278 -12.84 -22.82 -9.81
N TYR A 279 -14.10 -23.25 -9.96
CA TYR A 279 -14.52 -24.34 -10.81
C TYR A 279 -15.34 -23.83 -12.00
N ILE A 280 -15.11 -24.49 -13.14
CA ILE A 280 -15.77 -24.24 -14.41
C ILE A 280 -16.33 -25.57 -14.87
N GLY A 281 -17.63 -25.75 -14.70
CA GLY A 281 -18.22 -27.08 -14.83
C GLY A 281 -17.51 -28.07 -13.90
N VAL A 282 -16.72 -28.97 -14.48
CA VAL A 282 -15.93 -29.99 -13.76
C VAL A 282 -14.43 -29.65 -13.64
N GLU A 283 -13.93 -28.66 -14.37
CA GLU A 283 -12.49 -28.35 -14.43
C GLU A 283 -12.11 -27.29 -13.39
N GLN A 284 -10.97 -27.50 -12.73
CA GLN A 284 -10.47 -26.61 -11.67
C GLN A 284 -9.30 -25.73 -12.16
N GLY A 285 -9.19 -24.53 -11.58
CA GLY A 285 -8.02 -23.69 -11.75
C GLY A 285 -6.76 -24.29 -11.13
N VAL A 286 -5.62 -24.09 -11.78
CA VAL A 286 -4.30 -24.54 -11.32
C VAL A 286 -3.40 -23.33 -11.19
N PHE A 287 -2.74 -23.18 -10.04
CA PHE A 287 -1.76 -22.14 -9.79
C PHE A 287 -0.41 -22.74 -9.41
N ARG A 288 0.65 -22.39 -10.14
CA ARG A 288 2.02 -22.88 -9.91
C ARG A 288 2.94 -21.84 -9.27
N GLY A 289 2.41 -20.69 -8.83
CA GLY A 289 3.19 -19.63 -8.20
C GLY A 289 3.73 -20.02 -6.84
N THR A 290 4.97 -19.62 -6.57
CA THR A 290 5.58 -19.80 -5.24
C THR A 290 5.48 -18.51 -4.42
N TYR A 291 5.51 -18.64 -3.10
CA TYR A 291 5.50 -17.48 -2.19
C TYR A 291 6.74 -16.59 -2.39
N GLY A 292 7.91 -17.18 -2.67
CA GLY A 292 9.15 -16.44 -2.91
C GLY A 292 9.07 -15.51 -4.12
N ASP A 293 8.34 -15.90 -5.17
CA ASP A 293 8.14 -15.04 -6.35
C ASP A 293 7.32 -13.79 -5.99
N PHE A 294 6.31 -13.94 -5.14
CA PHE A 294 5.52 -12.82 -4.63
C PHE A 294 6.38 -11.89 -3.75
N VAL A 295 7.11 -12.44 -2.79
CA VAL A 295 7.98 -11.65 -1.88
C VAL A 295 8.99 -10.83 -2.66
N ARG A 296 9.64 -11.39 -3.70
CA ARG A 296 10.60 -10.65 -4.54
C ARG A 296 9.97 -9.44 -5.24
N ILE A 297 8.74 -9.60 -5.74
CA ILE A 297 8.02 -8.49 -6.40
C ILE A 297 7.65 -7.41 -5.38
N TRP A 298 7.10 -7.82 -4.22
CA TRP A 298 6.74 -6.90 -3.15
C TRP A 298 7.96 -6.17 -2.59
N LEU A 299 9.07 -6.87 -2.34
CA LEU A 299 10.32 -6.29 -1.87
C LEU A 299 10.84 -5.25 -2.87
N GLY A 300 10.83 -5.55 -4.16
CA GLY A 300 11.22 -4.58 -5.18
C GLY A 300 10.34 -3.33 -5.19
N ALA A 301 9.02 -3.49 -5.01
CA ALA A 301 8.10 -2.36 -4.92
C ALA A 301 8.31 -1.53 -3.65
N THR A 302 8.49 -2.18 -2.50
CA THR A 302 8.81 -1.52 -1.23
C THR A 302 10.13 -0.77 -1.32
N LEU A 303 11.17 -1.35 -1.93
CA LEU A 303 12.47 -0.70 -2.09
C LEU A 303 12.36 0.55 -2.97
N ILE A 304 11.62 0.48 -4.09
CA ILE A 304 11.33 1.65 -4.93
C ILE A 304 10.61 2.74 -4.11
N ALA A 305 9.61 2.37 -3.31
CA ALA A 305 8.86 3.31 -2.51
C ALA A 305 9.71 3.96 -1.41
N VAL A 306 10.49 3.17 -0.66
CA VAL A 306 11.32 3.66 0.45
C VAL A 306 12.49 4.51 -0.06
N LEU A 307 13.20 4.05 -1.09
CA LEU A 307 14.30 4.83 -1.67
C LEU A 307 13.78 6.12 -2.30
N GLY A 308 12.68 6.06 -3.05
CA GLY A 308 12.09 7.25 -3.64
C GLY A 308 11.53 8.21 -2.58
N PHE A 309 10.94 7.69 -1.49
CA PHE A 309 10.50 8.52 -0.37
C PHE A 309 11.68 9.22 0.29
N ALA A 310 12.76 8.48 0.59
CA ALA A 310 13.97 9.07 1.17
C ALA A 310 14.57 10.14 0.24
N THR A 311 14.63 9.92 -1.07
CA THR A 311 15.17 10.95 -2.00
C THR A 311 14.28 12.19 -2.06
N VAL A 312 12.95 12.03 -2.05
CA VAL A 312 12.02 13.17 -2.05
C VAL A 312 12.09 13.93 -0.74
N VAL A 313 12.11 13.25 0.41
CA VAL A 313 12.22 13.89 1.72
C VAL A 313 13.54 14.62 1.86
N THR A 314 14.67 13.99 1.54
CA THR A 314 15.98 14.66 1.59
C THR A 314 16.02 15.88 0.65
N GLY A 315 15.49 15.76 -0.56
CA GLY A 315 15.41 16.88 -1.50
C GLY A 315 14.52 18.02 -1.00
N ALA A 316 13.36 17.70 -0.42
CA ALA A 316 12.46 18.68 0.15
C ALA A 316 13.07 19.36 1.38
N SER A 317 13.72 18.61 2.27
CA SER A 317 14.42 19.15 3.44
C SER A 317 15.55 20.11 3.05
N LEU A 318 16.32 19.79 2.01
CA LEU A 318 17.37 20.68 1.49
C LEU A 318 16.77 21.97 0.91
N LEU A 319 15.70 21.87 0.12
CA LEU A 319 15.00 23.04 -0.43
C LEU A 319 14.38 23.92 0.66
N LEU A 320 13.79 23.31 1.69
CA LEU A 320 13.23 24.02 2.85
C LEU A 320 14.33 24.71 3.66
N ALA A 321 15.46 24.04 3.88
CA ALA A 321 16.60 24.62 4.61
C ALA A 321 17.17 25.87 3.91
N GLU A 322 17.10 25.96 2.58
CA GLU A 322 17.51 27.16 1.83
C GLU A 322 16.45 28.28 1.90
N GLN A 323 15.16 27.95 1.92
CA GLN A 323 14.07 28.93 1.82
C GLN A 323 13.58 29.47 3.16
N LEU A 324 13.69 28.69 4.26
CA LEU A 324 13.15 29.06 5.57
C LEU A 324 13.90 30.24 6.23
N PRO A 325 15.25 30.27 6.31
CA PRO A 325 15.97 31.37 6.97
C PRO A 325 15.77 32.70 6.25
N SER A 326 15.79 32.68 4.91
CA SER A 326 15.68 33.87 4.06
C SER A 326 14.27 34.47 3.99
N ARG A 327 13.21 33.68 4.25
CA ARG A 327 11.83 34.18 4.21
C ARG A 327 11.30 34.72 5.52
N PHE A 328 11.72 34.15 6.63
CA PHE A 328 11.16 34.47 7.94
C PHE A 328 12.12 35.31 8.80
N GLY A 329 13.27 35.73 8.26
CA GLY A 329 14.23 36.57 8.99
C GLY A 329 14.75 35.90 10.27
N TRP A 330 14.81 34.55 10.28
CA TRP A 330 15.20 33.80 11.49
C TRP A 330 16.60 34.20 11.92
N ASP A 331 17.50 34.56 11.00
CA ASP A 331 18.84 35.00 11.39
C ASP A 331 18.78 36.30 12.20
N GLU A 332 17.93 37.26 11.84
CA GLU A 332 17.78 38.54 12.55
C GLU A 332 16.99 38.39 13.87
N GLN A 333 15.95 37.55 13.89
CA GLN A 333 15.18 37.25 15.11
C GLN A 333 15.94 36.34 16.09
N VAL A 334 16.71 35.38 15.59
CA VAL A 334 17.55 34.50 16.41
C VAL A 334 18.77 35.27 16.89
N GLU A 335 19.41 36.12 16.07
CA GLU A 335 20.45 37.03 16.57
C GLU A 335 19.88 37.98 17.63
N ALA A 336 18.72 38.59 17.41
CA ALA A 336 18.07 39.44 18.41
C ALA A 336 17.68 38.66 19.69
N ALA A 337 17.18 37.42 19.56
CA ALA A 337 16.85 36.58 20.71
C ALA A 337 18.09 36.04 21.44
N VAL A 338 19.18 35.75 20.72
CA VAL A 338 20.48 35.36 21.29
C VAL A 338 21.15 36.56 21.96
N GLU A 339 21.03 37.75 21.39
CA GLU A 339 21.53 38.99 21.97
C GLU A 339 20.70 39.41 23.19
N GLN A 340 19.38 39.24 23.16
CA GLN A 340 18.50 39.37 24.32
C GLN A 340 18.81 38.34 25.42
N ALA A 341 19.03 37.07 25.06
CA ALA A 341 19.40 36.02 26.01
C ALA A 341 20.82 36.20 26.57
N ALA A 342 21.75 36.74 25.77
CA ALA A 342 23.09 37.12 26.21
C ALA A 342 23.06 38.37 27.12
N ALA A 343 22.15 39.31 26.85
CA ALA A 343 21.88 40.44 27.73
C ALA A 343 21.08 40.05 29.00
N GLU A 344 20.47 38.86 29.00
CA GLU A 344 19.79 38.26 30.17
C GLU A 344 20.78 37.63 31.16
N GLU A 345 22.07 37.51 30.80
CA GLU A 345 23.16 37.18 31.73
C GLU A 345 23.55 38.39 32.60
N ASP A 346 22.52 39.07 33.11
CA ASP A 346 22.56 40.25 33.93
C ASP A 346 22.93 39.92 35.40
N GLU A 347 23.37 40.93 36.15
CA GLU A 347 23.80 40.83 37.55
C GLU A 347 22.77 40.08 38.43
N PHE A 348 21.47 40.27 38.15
CA PHE A 348 20.38 39.62 38.88
C PHE A 348 20.16 38.14 38.49
N SER A 349 20.43 37.74 37.24
CA SER A 349 20.33 36.33 36.85
C SER A 349 21.50 35.52 37.43
N GLN A 350 22.68 36.11 37.51
CA GLN A 350 23.84 35.55 38.21
C GLN A 350 23.58 35.43 39.72
N ALA A 351 23.01 36.46 40.36
CA ALA A 351 22.64 36.42 41.78
C ALA A 351 21.62 35.32 42.09
N ARG A 352 20.59 35.13 41.25
CA ARG A 352 19.63 34.03 41.39
C ARG A 352 20.30 32.66 41.24
N ARG A 353 21.17 32.46 40.23
CA ARG A 353 21.90 31.19 40.05
C ARG A 353 22.75 30.84 41.27
N GLN A 354 23.52 31.80 41.80
CA GLN A 354 24.34 31.57 42.99
C GLN A 354 23.50 31.20 44.22
N LEU A 355 22.31 31.81 44.35
CA LEU A 355 21.37 31.48 45.42
C LEU A 355 20.81 30.06 45.29
N TYR A 356 20.43 29.65 44.07
CA TYR A 356 19.98 28.29 43.79
C TYR A 356 21.09 27.25 44.03
N GLU A 357 22.34 27.53 43.62
CA GLU A 357 23.48 26.63 43.85
C GLU A 357 23.75 26.45 45.35
N LYS A 358 23.75 27.53 46.14
CA LYS A 358 23.88 27.46 47.60
C LYS A 358 22.78 26.60 48.24
N MET A 359 21.54 26.78 47.79
CA MET A 359 20.41 25.99 48.27
C MET A 359 20.57 24.51 47.89
N GLN A 360 21.03 24.23 46.67
CA GLN A 360 21.27 22.88 46.18
C GLN A 360 22.37 22.17 46.97
N GLU A 361 23.49 22.85 47.27
CA GLU A 361 24.55 22.30 48.13
C GLU A 361 24.05 22.00 49.56
N GLN A 362 23.15 22.83 50.10
CA GLN A 362 22.54 22.60 51.42
C GLN A 362 21.61 21.39 51.41
N LEU A 363 20.78 21.26 50.37
CA LEU A 363 19.89 20.11 50.16
C LEU A 363 20.67 18.80 50.05
N GLU A 364 21.81 18.81 49.35
CA GLU A 364 22.67 17.63 49.18
C GLU A 364 23.40 17.23 50.47
N ARG A 365 23.77 18.19 51.32
CA ARG A 365 24.42 17.89 52.61
C ARG A 365 23.43 17.41 53.67
N SER A 366 22.25 18.01 53.78
CA SER A 366 21.22 17.61 54.74
C SER A 366 19.82 18.12 54.33
N PRO A 367 18.90 17.24 53.88
CA PRO A 367 17.59 17.65 53.39
C PRO A 367 16.70 18.36 54.41
N GLN A 368 16.96 18.18 55.72
CA GLN A 368 16.17 18.78 56.80
C GLN A 368 16.71 20.12 57.30
N SER A 369 17.88 20.57 56.83
CA SER A 369 18.49 21.84 57.28
C SER A 369 18.20 23.04 56.38
N VAL A 370 17.32 22.88 55.39
CA VAL A 370 17.02 23.95 54.42
C VAL A 370 16.01 24.91 55.02
N ASP A 371 16.44 26.15 55.22
CA ASP A 371 15.58 27.23 55.69
C ASP A 371 14.91 27.95 54.51
N TRP A 372 13.69 27.53 54.22
CA TRP A 372 12.85 28.08 53.16
C TRP A 372 12.40 29.52 53.40
N GLU A 373 12.50 30.03 54.64
CA GLU A 373 12.19 31.43 54.93
C GLU A 373 13.34 32.33 54.49
N THR A 374 14.58 31.96 54.85
CA THR A 374 15.79 32.68 54.42
C THR A 374 15.91 32.71 52.90
N PHE A 375 15.66 31.59 52.21
CA PHE A 375 15.68 31.54 50.75
C PHE A 375 14.62 32.47 50.12
N ARG A 376 13.40 32.52 50.67
CA ARG A 376 12.35 33.42 50.17
C ARG A 376 12.71 34.89 50.34
N VAL A 377 13.28 35.25 51.49
CA VAL A 377 13.72 36.63 51.77
C VAL A 377 14.84 37.05 50.82
N GLU A 378 15.84 36.20 50.58
CA GLU A 378 16.94 36.50 49.66
C GLU A 378 16.45 36.60 48.20
N MET A 379 15.53 35.74 47.78
CA MET A 379 14.89 35.85 46.46
C MET A 379 14.08 37.14 46.30
N GLN A 380 13.31 37.53 47.32
CA GLN A 380 12.56 38.79 47.31
C GLN A 380 13.49 40.00 47.26
N ALA A 381 14.59 40.00 48.02
CA ALA A 381 15.56 41.08 47.99
C ALA A 381 16.20 41.28 46.60
N ILE A 382 16.49 40.19 45.88
CA ILE A 382 17.00 40.26 44.50
C ILE A 382 15.96 40.87 43.56
N GLU A 383 14.69 40.48 43.72
CA GLU A 383 13.59 40.98 42.89
C GLU A 383 13.25 42.45 43.20
N GLU A 384 13.30 42.87 44.46
CA GLU A 384 13.12 44.26 44.87
C GLU A 384 14.25 45.15 44.35
N ALA A 385 15.51 44.71 44.45
CA ALA A 385 16.66 45.42 43.91
C ALA A 385 16.55 45.61 42.40
N ARG A 386 16.07 44.57 41.70
CA ARG A 386 15.76 44.62 40.26
C ARG A 386 14.66 45.64 39.96
N GLN A 387 13.52 45.58 40.67
CA GLN A 387 12.42 46.51 40.48
C GLN A 387 12.82 47.96 40.76
N GLN A 388 13.68 48.19 41.74
CA GLN A 388 14.19 49.52 42.06
C GLN A 388 15.07 50.08 40.94
N LYS A 389 15.96 49.26 40.37
CA LYS A 389 16.81 49.63 39.22
C LYS A 389 15.97 49.92 37.97
N CYS A 390 14.87 49.20 37.77
CA CYS A 390 13.91 49.46 36.69
C CYS A 390 13.12 50.77 36.81
N ARG A 391 13.02 51.35 38.02
CA ARG A 391 12.34 52.65 38.24
C ARG A 391 13.22 53.86 37.95
N GLU A 392 14.52 53.65 37.71
CA GLU A 392 15.43 54.74 37.36
C GLU A 392 15.13 55.29 35.95
N PRO A 393 15.18 56.62 35.75
CA PRO A 393 14.87 57.23 34.46
C PRO A 393 15.87 56.77 33.39
N GLY A 394 15.36 56.14 32.33
CA GLY A 394 16.16 55.60 31.22
C GLY A 394 16.50 54.10 31.33
N GLN A 395 16.20 53.44 32.46
CA GLN A 395 16.45 52.01 32.67
C GLN A 395 15.26 51.10 32.34
N SER A 396 14.06 51.68 32.16
CA SER A 396 12.82 50.92 31.92
C SER A 396 12.79 50.10 30.62
N GLN A 397 13.71 50.36 29.68
CA GLN A 397 13.85 49.62 28.43
C GLN A 397 14.88 48.46 28.52
N GLN A 398 15.53 48.26 29.67
CA GLN A 398 16.52 47.18 29.79
C GLN A 398 15.86 45.78 29.82
N PRO A 399 16.53 44.74 29.26
CA PRO A 399 15.96 43.40 29.10
C PRO A 399 15.48 42.77 30.41
N TYR A 400 16.22 42.98 31.50
CA TYR A 400 15.86 42.47 32.83
C TYR A 400 14.61 43.13 33.42
N CYS A 401 14.17 44.29 32.92
CA CYS A 401 12.93 44.93 33.33
C CYS A 401 11.71 44.39 32.59
N GLN A 402 11.91 43.78 31.42
CA GLN A 402 10.84 43.29 30.54
C GLN A 402 10.50 41.80 30.78
N SER A 403 11.45 40.98 31.24
CA SER A 403 11.27 39.52 31.38
C SER A 403 10.40 39.05 32.57
N ALA A 404 9.86 39.94 33.40
CA ALA A 404 8.99 39.56 34.54
C ALA A 404 7.52 39.29 34.19
N ALA A 405 7.06 39.60 32.98
CA ALA A 405 5.64 39.48 32.65
C ALA A 405 5.12 38.02 32.57
N GLY A 406 5.97 37.01 32.76
CA GLY A 406 5.65 35.65 32.33
C GLY A 406 5.16 34.62 33.36
N TRP A 407 5.24 34.86 34.68
CA TRP A 407 5.00 33.74 35.61
C TRP A 407 4.01 33.97 36.76
N TRP A 408 3.57 35.20 37.08
CA TRP A 408 2.61 35.41 38.19
C TRP A 408 1.64 36.61 38.07
N THR A 409 1.46 37.23 36.90
CA THR A 409 0.51 38.34 36.75
C THR A 409 -0.72 37.93 35.92
N GLU A 410 -1.81 37.55 36.61
CA GLU A 410 -3.16 37.70 36.07
C GLU A 410 -3.53 39.19 36.15
N GLY A 411 -3.52 39.90 35.02
CA GLY A 411 -4.08 41.26 34.94
C GLY A 411 -3.51 42.15 33.85
N GLU A 412 -4.43 42.64 33.01
CA GLU A 412 -4.33 43.72 32.01
C GLU A 412 -3.46 43.49 30.75
N ALA A 413 -4.13 43.31 29.61
CA ALA A 413 -3.54 43.38 28.28
C ALA A 413 -3.26 44.84 27.89
N ASP A 414 -2.08 45.09 27.36
CA ASP A 414 -1.57 46.40 26.94
C ASP A 414 -2.22 46.80 25.57
N PRO A 415 -2.80 48.02 25.41
CA PRO A 415 -3.48 48.40 24.17
C PRO A 415 -2.55 48.55 22.94
N ALA A 416 -1.23 48.42 23.12
CA ALA A 416 -0.25 48.46 22.04
C ALA A 416 -0.22 47.17 21.18
N GLU A 417 -0.77 46.05 21.66
CA GLU A 417 -0.85 44.79 20.89
C GLU A 417 -1.90 44.83 19.75
N ALA A 418 -2.78 45.84 19.73
CA ALA A 418 -3.79 45.98 18.69
C ALA A 418 -3.24 46.51 17.35
N GLU A 419 -2.10 47.21 17.35
CA GLU A 419 -1.48 47.73 16.12
C GLU A 419 -0.64 46.66 15.40
N THR A 420 -0.22 45.61 16.10
CA THR A 420 0.48 44.45 15.53
C THR A 420 -0.42 43.47 14.79
N ASP A 421 -1.73 43.46 15.06
CA ASP A 421 -2.69 42.56 14.42
C ASP A 421 -2.95 42.92 12.93
N GLU A 422 -2.88 44.20 12.56
CA GLU A 422 -3.00 44.61 11.14
C GLU A 422 -1.77 44.23 10.31
N ALA A 423 -0.57 44.25 10.91
CA ALA A 423 0.67 43.75 10.28
C ALA A 423 0.70 42.20 10.20
N ALA A 424 0.13 41.51 11.20
CA ALA A 424 -0.02 40.05 11.18
C ALA A 424 -1.00 39.58 10.09
N LEU A 425 -1.97 40.41 9.69
CA LEU A 425 -2.89 40.15 8.58
C LEU A 425 -2.24 40.30 7.19
N GLU A 426 -1.24 41.18 7.02
CA GLU A 426 -0.43 41.24 5.79
C GLU A 426 0.54 40.05 5.64
N ALA A 427 0.88 39.36 6.74
CA ALA A 427 1.69 38.13 6.73
C ALA A 427 1.00 36.92 6.05
N GLY A 428 -0.31 36.99 5.78
CA GLY A 428 -1.08 35.89 5.16
C GLY A 428 -0.57 35.47 3.77
N GLY A 429 0.16 36.34 3.05
CA GLY A 429 0.80 35.98 1.78
C GLY A 429 1.92 34.94 1.92
N ALA A 430 2.67 34.97 3.03
CA ALA A 430 3.71 33.99 3.31
C ALA A 430 3.10 32.60 3.64
N ASP A 431 1.95 32.58 4.32
CA ASP A 431 1.22 31.37 4.68
C ASP A 431 0.68 30.64 3.44
N PHE A 432 0.09 31.36 2.48
CA PHE A 432 -0.39 30.72 1.25
C PHE A 432 0.74 30.09 0.44
N VAL A 433 1.91 30.75 0.36
CA VAL A 433 3.03 30.19 -0.38
C VAL A 433 3.66 29.02 0.37
N LEU A 434 3.75 29.08 1.70
CA LEU A 434 4.21 27.94 2.52
C LEU A 434 3.26 26.74 2.39
N ILE A 435 1.95 26.96 2.48
CA ILE A 435 0.93 25.92 2.26
C ILE A 435 1.04 25.36 0.84
N ALA A 436 1.22 26.21 -0.18
CA ALA A 436 1.42 25.75 -1.55
C ALA A 436 2.69 24.92 -1.71
N LEU A 437 3.81 25.33 -1.10
CA LEU A 437 5.07 24.58 -1.11
C LEU A 437 4.92 23.22 -0.41
N ILE A 438 4.25 23.19 0.75
CA ILE A 438 3.92 21.94 1.45
C ILE A 438 3.07 21.07 0.53
N VAL A 439 1.95 21.55 -0.01
CA VAL A 439 1.09 20.75 -0.91
C VAL A 439 1.83 20.26 -2.15
N LEU A 440 2.67 21.11 -2.76
CA LEU A 440 3.47 20.77 -3.94
C LEU A 440 4.55 19.74 -3.61
N SER A 441 5.12 19.75 -2.41
CA SER A 441 6.09 18.75 -1.95
C SER A 441 5.48 17.34 -1.82
N TRP A 442 4.16 17.23 -1.66
CA TRP A 442 3.48 15.93 -1.61
C TRP A 442 3.33 15.29 -3.00
N LEU A 443 3.32 16.09 -4.08
CA LEU A 443 3.21 15.56 -5.44
C LEU A 443 4.33 14.59 -5.83
N PRO A 444 5.64 14.89 -5.65
CA PRO A 444 6.70 13.94 -5.93
C PRO A 444 6.62 12.71 -5.02
N MET A 445 6.17 12.85 -3.77
CA MET A 445 5.94 11.72 -2.87
C MET A 445 4.86 10.78 -3.42
N LEU A 446 3.70 11.31 -3.84
CA LEU A 446 2.63 10.54 -4.47
C LEU A 446 3.10 9.86 -5.77
N LEU A 447 3.93 10.53 -6.56
CA LEU A 447 4.50 10.00 -7.79
C LEU A 447 5.35 8.74 -7.52
N VAL A 448 6.22 8.77 -6.49
CA VAL A 448 7.03 7.61 -6.09
C VAL A 448 6.16 6.41 -5.72
N PHE A 449 5.12 6.63 -4.92
CA PHE A 449 4.19 5.57 -4.53
C PHE A 449 3.44 4.98 -5.74
N GLU A 450 3.04 5.82 -6.69
CA GLU A 450 2.41 5.37 -7.94
C GLU A 450 3.35 4.55 -8.82
N ILE A 451 4.63 4.91 -8.91
CA ILE A 451 5.65 4.11 -9.62
C ILE A 451 5.79 2.73 -8.97
N ALA A 452 5.94 2.68 -7.65
CA ALA A 452 6.04 1.44 -6.90
C ALA A 452 4.79 0.56 -7.09
N HIS A 453 3.60 1.17 -7.05
CA HIS A 453 2.33 0.49 -7.28
C HIS A 453 2.23 -0.05 -8.70
N ALA A 454 2.54 0.76 -9.71
CA ALA A 454 2.52 0.38 -11.13
C ALA A 454 3.50 -0.76 -11.44
N TYR A 455 4.71 -0.71 -10.87
CA TYR A 455 5.71 -1.78 -10.97
C TYR A 455 5.18 -3.09 -10.39
N ARG A 456 4.65 -3.04 -9.16
CA ARG A 456 4.09 -4.21 -8.46
C ARG A 456 2.95 -4.82 -9.25
N GLU A 457 2.00 -4.01 -9.68
CA GLU A 457 0.80 -4.46 -10.39
C GLU A 457 1.15 -5.13 -11.73
N ALA A 458 2.06 -4.54 -12.53
CA ALA A 458 2.50 -5.15 -13.78
C ALA A 458 3.23 -6.49 -13.58
N LYS A 459 4.15 -6.55 -12.61
CA LYS A 459 4.90 -7.77 -12.29
C LYS A 459 3.99 -8.87 -11.73
N GLN A 460 3.06 -8.51 -10.84
CA GLN A 460 2.08 -9.44 -10.27
C GLN A 460 1.13 -9.96 -11.33
N HIS A 461 0.55 -9.07 -12.16
CA HIS A 461 -0.31 -9.47 -13.28
C HIS A 461 0.43 -10.45 -14.18
N ARG A 462 1.65 -10.09 -14.63
CA ARG A 462 2.47 -10.97 -15.47
C ARG A 462 2.78 -12.31 -14.79
N LEU A 463 3.12 -12.32 -13.50
CA LEU A 463 3.42 -13.56 -12.76
C LEU A 463 2.19 -14.45 -12.65
N VAL A 464 1.08 -13.90 -12.14
CA VAL A 464 -0.17 -14.61 -11.90
C VAL A 464 -0.68 -15.24 -13.19
N TRP A 465 -0.74 -14.47 -14.28
CA TRP A 465 -1.22 -14.94 -15.57
C TRP A 465 -0.23 -15.85 -16.31
N ASN A 466 1.06 -15.91 -15.97
CA ASN A 466 1.97 -16.89 -16.58
C ASN A 466 1.99 -18.22 -15.81
N LEU A 467 1.59 -18.22 -14.54
CA LEU A 467 1.61 -19.39 -13.66
C LEU A 467 0.22 -19.95 -13.36
N SER A 468 -0.82 -19.34 -13.94
CA SER A 468 -2.17 -19.85 -13.90
C SER A 468 -2.48 -20.75 -15.10
N GLY A 469 -3.44 -21.64 -14.90
CA GLY A 469 -4.03 -22.48 -15.93
C GLY A 469 -5.35 -23.04 -15.46
N VAL A 470 -6.04 -23.74 -16.35
CA VAL A 470 -7.23 -24.55 -16.00
C VAL A 470 -6.97 -25.98 -16.43
N SER A 471 -6.95 -26.87 -15.44
CA SER A 471 -6.66 -28.30 -15.59
C SER A 471 -5.44 -28.52 -16.49
N ASP A 472 -5.51 -29.38 -17.50
CA ASP A 472 -4.51 -29.51 -18.57
C ASP A 472 -4.96 -28.93 -19.93
N ILE A 473 -6.09 -28.25 -19.93
CA ILE A 473 -6.76 -27.74 -21.15
C ILE A 473 -6.28 -26.34 -21.49
N ALA A 474 -6.07 -25.49 -20.47
CA ALA A 474 -5.79 -24.07 -20.63
C ALA A 474 -4.47 -23.67 -19.98
N ARG A 475 -3.64 -22.91 -20.71
CA ARG A 475 -2.50 -22.20 -20.14
C ARG A 475 -2.51 -20.74 -20.60
N PHE A 476 -2.12 -19.86 -19.70
CA PHE A 476 -2.10 -18.42 -19.93
C PHE A 476 -0.67 -17.95 -20.18
N ARG A 477 -0.53 -16.95 -21.05
CA ARG A 477 0.72 -16.24 -21.30
C ARG A 477 0.45 -14.76 -21.33
N CYS A 478 1.10 -14.02 -20.44
CA CYS A 478 1.06 -12.57 -20.40
C CYS A 478 2.42 -12.00 -20.82
N LYS A 479 2.43 -11.20 -21.89
CA LYS A 479 3.62 -10.50 -22.42
C LYS A 479 3.61 -9.00 -22.08
N LEU A 480 2.97 -8.61 -20.97
CA LEU A 480 2.92 -7.21 -20.53
C LEU A 480 4.32 -6.66 -20.23
N SER A 481 4.67 -5.54 -20.87
CA SER A 481 5.91 -4.81 -20.59
C SER A 481 5.77 -4.03 -19.29
N VAL A 482 6.64 -4.32 -18.31
CA VAL A 482 6.59 -3.65 -17.00
C VAL A 482 6.94 -2.17 -17.14
N GLY A 483 8.04 -1.84 -17.82
CA GLY A 483 8.42 -0.45 -18.05
C GLY A 483 7.39 0.32 -18.90
N GLY A 484 6.85 -0.32 -19.93
CA GLY A 484 5.79 0.27 -20.75
C GLY A 484 4.50 0.54 -19.96
N TYR A 485 4.13 -0.36 -19.05
CA TYR A 485 2.96 -0.18 -18.17
C TYR A 485 3.18 0.91 -17.12
N VAL A 486 4.37 0.96 -16.50
CA VAL A 486 4.73 2.04 -15.57
C VAL A 486 4.67 3.39 -16.27
N TRP A 487 5.26 3.52 -17.46
CA TRP A 487 5.19 4.75 -18.24
C TRP A 487 3.75 5.15 -18.60
N LEU A 488 2.91 4.18 -18.99
CA LEU A 488 1.49 4.40 -19.24
C LEU A 488 0.77 4.92 -17.99
N ARG A 489 1.05 4.37 -16.81
CA ARG A 489 0.47 4.84 -15.55
C ARG A 489 0.96 6.20 -15.13
N LEU A 490 2.23 6.53 -15.38
CA LEU A 490 2.76 7.87 -15.10
C LEU A 490 2.09 8.94 -15.96
N GLN A 491 1.90 8.67 -17.25
CA GLN A 491 1.14 9.56 -18.13
C GLN A 491 -0.31 9.72 -17.65
N ASN A 492 -0.95 8.62 -17.26
CA ASN A 492 -2.31 8.65 -16.73
C ASN A 492 -2.40 9.45 -15.43
N TRP A 493 -1.44 9.29 -14.51
CA TRP A 493 -1.40 10.00 -13.25
C TRP A 493 -1.22 11.50 -13.47
N LEU A 494 -0.25 11.89 -14.31
CA LEU A 494 -0.03 13.29 -14.67
C LEU A 494 -1.28 13.94 -15.27
N LEU A 495 -1.91 13.27 -16.24
CA LEU A 495 -3.17 13.76 -16.83
C LEU A 495 -4.30 13.82 -15.81
N THR A 496 -4.34 12.90 -14.84
CA THR A 496 -5.33 12.93 -13.76
C THR A 496 -5.11 14.11 -12.83
N VAL A 497 -3.86 14.44 -12.48
CA VAL A 497 -3.52 15.61 -11.66
C VAL A 497 -3.87 16.91 -12.39
N ILE A 498 -3.46 17.05 -13.66
CA ILE A 498 -3.74 18.25 -14.48
C ILE A 498 -5.24 18.48 -14.67
N THR A 499 -6.02 17.41 -14.80
CA THR A 499 -7.48 17.50 -14.98
C THR A 499 -8.26 17.44 -13.68
N LEU A 500 -7.60 17.58 -12.51
CA LEU A 500 -8.24 17.50 -11.18
C LEU A 500 -9.11 16.26 -11.00
N GLY A 501 -8.69 15.12 -11.56
CA GLY A 501 -9.38 13.84 -11.45
C GLY A 501 -10.27 13.46 -12.64
N PHE A 502 -10.66 14.39 -13.52
CA PHE A 502 -11.59 14.12 -14.63
C PHE A 502 -11.03 13.12 -15.66
N PHE A 503 -9.71 12.98 -15.78
CA PHE A 503 -9.08 11.99 -16.66
C PHE A 503 -9.09 10.56 -16.10
N ARG A 504 -9.42 10.35 -14.82
CA ARG A 504 -9.38 9.02 -14.18
C ARG A 504 -10.15 7.91 -14.92
N PRO A 505 -11.36 8.11 -15.46
CA PRO A 505 -12.05 7.09 -16.25
C PRO A 505 -11.31 6.70 -17.53
N PHE A 506 -10.70 7.64 -18.25
CA PHE A 506 -9.89 7.36 -19.43
C PHE A 506 -8.64 6.55 -19.07
N ALA A 507 -7.98 6.93 -17.97
CA ALA A 507 -6.85 6.19 -17.41
C ALA A 507 -7.22 4.73 -17.09
N ARG A 508 -8.34 4.50 -16.40
CA ARG A 508 -8.84 3.16 -16.06
C ARG A 508 -9.06 2.28 -17.31
N VAL A 509 -9.64 2.84 -18.37
CA VAL A 509 -9.82 2.12 -19.65
C VAL A 509 -8.49 1.78 -20.31
N ARG A 510 -7.53 2.72 -20.34
CA ARG A 510 -6.18 2.48 -20.89
C ARG A 510 -5.44 1.39 -20.12
N GLU A 511 -5.44 1.46 -18.78
CA GLU A 511 -4.82 0.48 -17.88
C GLU A 511 -5.44 -0.91 -18.06
N TYR A 512 -6.76 -0.98 -18.09
CA TYR A 512 -7.48 -2.24 -18.28
C TYR A 512 -7.20 -2.86 -19.65
N ARG A 513 -7.30 -2.06 -20.73
CA ARG A 513 -6.98 -2.49 -22.09
C ARG A 513 -5.55 -3.00 -22.21
N ALA A 514 -4.57 -2.30 -21.62
CA ALA A 514 -3.17 -2.70 -21.67
C ALA A 514 -2.93 -4.07 -21.03
N ARG A 515 -3.49 -4.31 -19.84
CA ARG A 515 -3.41 -5.59 -19.13
C ARG A 515 -4.12 -6.72 -19.89
N TRP A 516 -5.35 -6.46 -20.33
CA TRP A 516 -6.19 -7.43 -21.01
C TRP A 516 -5.60 -7.88 -22.35
N THR A 517 -5.26 -6.93 -23.23
CA THR A 517 -4.74 -7.22 -24.59
C THR A 517 -3.34 -7.84 -24.60
N SER A 518 -2.57 -7.66 -23.53
CA SER A 518 -1.24 -8.28 -23.34
C SER A 518 -1.29 -9.75 -22.94
N THR A 519 -2.50 -10.30 -22.73
CA THR A 519 -2.71 -11.67 -22.28
C THR A 519 -3.29 -12.52 -23.39
N THR A 520 -2.63 -13.65 -23.63
CA THR A 520 -2.99 -14.65 -24.64
C THR A 520 -3.20 -15.98 -23.96
N VAL A 521 -4.16 -16.73 -24.45
CA VAL A 521 -4.50 -18.01 -23.85
C VAL A 521 -4.33 -19.11 -24.86
N HIS A 522 -3.70 -20.20 -24.44
CA HIS A 522 -3.37 -21.37 -25.25
C HIS A 522 -4.24 -22.56 -24.83
N ILE A 523 -5.08 -23.05 -25.74
CA ILE A 523 -5.91 -24.25 -25.55
C ILE A 523 -5.17 -25.45 -26.11
N ARG A 524 -5.09 -26.54 -25.35
CA ARG A 524 -4.69 -27.85 -25.89
C ARG A 524 -5.92 -28.64 -26.34
N GLY A 525 -5.98 -29.05 -27.61
CA GLY A 525 -7.02 -29.94 -28.14
C GLY A 525 -6.44 -31.10 -28.95
N GLY A 526 -6.77 -32.34 -28.58
CA GLY A 526 -6.52 -33.54 -29.39
C GLY A 526 -7.64 -33.75 -30.41
N ALA A 527 -7.31 -34.31 -31.59
CA ALA A 527 -8.20 -34.43 -32.74
C ALA A 527 -9.52 -35.18 -32.46
N SER A 528 -9.54 -36.14 -31.53
CA SER A 528 -10.72 -36.97 -31.22
C SER A 528 -11.74 -36.30 -30.29
N ARG A 529 -11.32 -35.44 -29.34
CA ARG A 529 -12.24 -34.60 -28.56
C ARG A 529 -12.82 -33.48 -29.44
N LEU A 530 -12.03 -33.03 -30.42
CA LEU A 530 -12.38 -32.01 -31.40
C LEU A 530 -13.49 -32.45 -32.37
N GLN A 531 -13.63 -33.74 -32.70
CA GLN A 531 -14.69 -34.18 -33.64
C GLN A 531 -16.10 -34.11 -33.03
N ASN A 532 -16.28 -34.50 -31.76
CA ASN A 532 -17.55 -34.25 -31.06
C ASN A 532 -17.80 -32.75 -30.80
N LEU A 533 -16.73 -31.96 -30.72
CA LEU A 533 -16.74 -30.50 -30.62
C LEU A 533 -16.91 -29.79 -31.99
N LEU A 534 -16.84 -30.48 -33.12
CA LEU A 534 -16.95 -29.87 -34.46
C LEU A 534 -18.37 -29.96 -35.02
N THR A 535 -19.18 -30.91 -34.55
CA THR A 535 -20.65 -30.85 -34.70
C THR A 535 -21.25 -29.75 -33.83
N ILE A 536 -20.52 -29.31 -32.80
CA ILE A 536 -20.87 -28.16 -31.97
C ILE A 536 -19.96 -26.98 -32.37
N GLN A 537 -20.37 -26.25 -33.41
CA GLN A 537 -19.86 -24.91 -33.78
C GLN A 537 -19.91 -23.88 -32.61
N GLN A 538 -20.22 -24.30 -31.37
CA GLN A 538 -20.43 -23.53 -30.15
C GLN A 538 -19.51 -23.87 -28.94
N GLU A 539 -18.65 -24.88 -28.95
CA GLU A 539 -17.91 -25.24 -27.72
C GLU A 539 -16.49 -24.65 -27.64
N GLY A 540 -16.43 -23.41 -27.18
CA GLY A 540 -15.25 -22.83 -26.51
C GLY A 540 -15.37 -22.82 -24.97
N GLY A 541 -16.44 -23.43 -24.43
CA GLY A 541 -16.94 -23.42 -23.04
C GLY A 541 -15.85 -23.38 -21.96
N ALA A 542 -15.30 -24.56 -21.67
CA ALA A 542 -14.46 -24.77 -20.49
C ALA A 542 -13.19 -23.90 -20.39
N PHE A 543 -12.72 -23.33 -21.51
CA PHE A 543 -11.47 -22.61 -21.56
C PHE A 543 -11.64 -21.11 -21.34
N ALA A 544 -12.66 -20.52 -21.94
CA ALA A 544 -12.81 -19.09 -21.89
C ALA A 544 -13.51 -18.64 -20.58
N ASP A 545 -14.26 -19.55 -19.98
CA ASP A 545 -14.65 -19.48 -18.58
C ASP A 545 -13.46 -19.32 -17.60
N ALA A 546 -12.29 -19.89 -17.92
CA ALA A 546 -11.08 -19.72 -17.10
C ALA A 546 -10.66 -18.26 -17.08
N VAL A 547 -10.48 -17.72 -18.27
CA VAL A 547 -9.95 -16.39 -18.51
C VAL A 547 -10.91 -15.32 -18.02
N ALA A 548 -12.22 -15.57 -18.04
CA ALA A 548 -13.27 -14.68 -17.53
C ALA A 548 -13.09 -14.34 -16.04
N ASP A 549 -12.77 -15.36 -15.23
CA ASP A 549 -12.59 -15.17 -13.79
C ASP A 549 -11.22 -14.58 -13.42
N PHE A 550 -10.21 -14.87 -14.23
CA PHE A 550 -8.91 -14.20 -14.13
C PHE A 550 -8.97 -12.73 -14.61
N ALA A 551 -9.82 -12.40 -15.60
CA ALA A 551 -10.11 -11.04 -16.07
C ALA A 551 -10.68 -10.15 -14.99
N GLY A 552 -11.66 -10.72 -14.28
CA GLY A 552 -12.36 -10.09 -13.18
C GLY A 552 -11.46 -9.81 -12.00
N PHE A 553 -10.31 -10.49 -11.92
CA PHE A 553 -9.36 -10.41 -10.81
C PHE A 553 -8.75 -9.00 -10.63
N ASP A 554 -8.61 -8.24 -11.72
CA ASP A 554 -7.82 -6.99 -11.73
C ASP A 554 -8.64 -5.69 -11.89
N ILE A 555 -9.98 -5.82 -11.87
CA ILE A 555 -10.92 -4.70 -12.07
C ILE A 555 -11.31 -4.02 -10.74
N VAL A 556 -11.14 -4.71 -9.61
CA VAL A 556 -11.47 -4.15 -8.28
C VAL A 556 -10.44 -4.61 -7.25
N SER A 557 -9.27 -3.99 -7.29
CA SER A 557 -8.40 -3.78 -6.13
C SER A 557 -8.13 -2.29 -6.01
#